data_AF-A0A843CGG1-F1
#
_entry.id   AF-A0A843CGG1-F1
#
_cell.length_a   1.000
_cell.length_b   1.000
_cell.length_c   1.000
_cell.angle_alpha   90.00
_cell.angle_beta   90.00
_cell.angle_gamma   90.00
#
_symmetry.space_group_name_H-M   'P 1'
#
loop_
_entity.id
_entity.type
_entity.pdbx_description
1 polymer ?
#
loop_
_entity_poly.entity_id
_entity_poly.type
_entity_poly.pdbx_seq_one_letter_code
_entity_poly.pdbx_strand_id
1 'polypeptide(L)' 'MQAIVVLHPFGRHLGFNLHIHLLITEGGFDRSKKFTHKKHIPFRALRRI' A
#
# COMPACT_ATOMS: atom_id res chain seq x y z
N MET A 1 4.01 6.00 7.64
CA MET A 1 3.87 4.99 6.57
C MET A 1 2.85 5.53 5.61
N GLN A 2 3.14 5.48 4.31
CA GLN A 2 2.27 5.99 3.26
C GLN A 2 2.06 4.87 2.23
N ALA A 3 1.03 5.01 1.41
CA ALA A 3 0.74 4.04 0.37
C ALA A 3 0.23 4.76 -0.88
N ILE A 4 0.61 4.24 -2.04
CA ILE A 4 -0.01 4.57 -3.31
C ILE A 4 -1.03 3.46 -3.59
N VAL A 5 -2.28 3.85 -3.83
CA VAL A 5 -3.39 2.93 -4.06
C VAL A 5 -3.82 3.08 -5.52
N VAL A 6 -3.83 1.97 -6.25
CA VAL A 6 -4.26 1.93 -7.66
C VAL A 6 -5.44 0.98 -7.78
N LEU A 7 -6.56 1.50 -8.29
CA LEU A 7 -7.73 0.71 -8.64
C LEU A 7 -7.53 0.10 -10.03
N HIS A 8 -7.61 -1.21 -10.15
CA HIS A 8 -7.57 -1.94 -11.42
C HIS A 8 -8.89 -2.68 -11.66
N PRO A 9 -9.80 -2.12 -12.49
CA PRO A 9 -11.09 -2.73 -12.76
C PRO A 9 -11.04 -4.00 -13.62
N PHE A 10 -9.99 -4.16 -14.42
CA PHE A 10 -9.88 -5.24 -15.41
C PHE A 10 -8.66 -6.11 -15.17
N GLY A 11 -8.80 -7.40 -15.43
CA GLY A 11 -7.70 -8.36 -15.39
C GLY A 11 -6.87 -8.36 -16.68
N ARG A 12 -5.88 -9.26 -16.74
CA ARG A 12 -4.98 -9.43 -17.88
C ARG A 12 -5.69 -9.58 -19.24
N HIS A 13 -6.84 -10.25 -19.26
CA HIS A 13 -7.61 -10.51 -20.48
C HIS A 13 -8.75 -9.51 -20.70
N LEU A 14 -8.70 -8.31 -20.11
CA LEU A 14 -9.73 -7.26 -20.18
C LEU A 14 -11.12 -7.64 -19.65
N GLY A 15 -11.30 -8.86 -19.14
CA GLY A 15 -12.47 -9.22 -18.36
C GLY A 15 -12.54 -8.42 -17.06
N PHE A 16 -13.75 -8.05 -16.65
CA PHE A 16 -13.97 -7.36 -15.37
C PHE A 16 -13.46 -8.21 -14.21
N ASN A 17 -12.49 -7.69 -13.48
CA ASN A 17 -11.86 -8.32 -12.33
C ASN A 17 -11.28 -7.21 -11.44
N LEU A 18 -12.16 -6.64 -10.61
CA LEU A 18 -11.83 -5.50 -9.77
C LEU A 18 -10.84 -5.90 -8.67
N HIS A 19 -9.64 -5.31 -8.71
CA HIS A 19 -8.61 -5.48 -7.69
C HIS A 19 -7.91 -4.16 -7.40
N ILE A 20 -7.20 -4.11 -6.27
CA ILE A 20 -6.46 -2.92 -5.83
C ILE A 20 -4.99 -3.31 -5.67
N HIS A 21 -4.10 -2.54 -6.29
CA HIS A 21 -2.67 -2.59 -5.99
C HIS A 21 -2.33 -1.57 -4.90
N LEU A 22 -1.72 -2.04 -3.81
CA LEU A 22 -1.12 -1.20 -2.78
C LEU A 22 0.39 -1.23 -2.93
N LEU A 23 1.00 -0.08 -3.20
CA LEU A 23 2.43 0.11 -3.09
C LEU A 23 2.69 0.81 -1.75
N ILE A 24 3.22 0.08 -0.78
CA ILE A 24 3.52 0.60 0.55
C ILE A 24 4.97 1.05 0.62
N THR A 25 5.20 2.26 1.13
CA THR A 25 6.54 2.80 1.32
C THR A 25 7.16 2.30 2.62
N GLU A 26 8.45 1.98 2.61
CA GLU A 26 9.25 1.65 3.82
C GLU A 26 9.52 2.88 4.70
N GLY A 27 8.60 3.83 4.75
CA GLY A 27 8.75 5.08 5.47
C GLY A 27 7.59 6.04 5.22
N GLY A 28 7.70 7.23 5.77
CA GLY A 28 6.77 8.31 5.48
C GLY A 28 6.96 9.48 6.44
N PHE A 29 6.31 10.59 6.11
CA PHE A 29 6.33 11.79 6.93
C PHE A 29 5.43 11.65 8.16
N ASP A 30 5.91 12.15 9.30
CA ASP A 30 5.12 12.35 10.51
C ASP A 30 4.36 13.70 10.47
N ARG A 31 3.64 14.02 11.55
CA ARG A 31 2.86 15.27 11.67
C ARG A 31 3.75 16.53 11.65
N SER A 32 5.02 16.40 11.97
CA SER A 32 6.02 17.47 11.94
C SER A 32 6.75 17.55 10.61
N LYS A 33 6.26 16.85 9.57
CA LYS A 33 6.88 16.75 8.23
C LYS A 33 8.29 16.17 8.25
N LYS A 34 8.65 15.39 9.26
CA LYS A 34 9.92 14.66 9.29
C LYS A 34 9.72 13.27 8.67
N PHE A 35 10.57 12.92 7.70
CA PHE A 35 10.54 11.58 7.12
C PHE A 35 11.11 10.58 8.13
N THR A 36 10.34 9.53 8.41
CA THR A 36 10.78 8.41 9.26
C THR A 36 10.82 7.15 8.42
N HIS A 37 12.01 6.55 8.32
CA HIS A 37 12.19 5.24 7.70
C HIS A 37 11.68 4.13 8.62
N LYS A 38 10.99 3.15 8.04
CA LYS A 38 10.46 1.95 8.69
C LYS A 38 11.11 0.74 8.04
N LYS A 39 12.15 0.23 8.70
CA LYS A 39 12.93 -0.93 8.24
C LYS A 39 12.11 -2.22 8.10
N HIS A 40 11.03 -2.36 8.87
CA HIS A 40 10.18 -3.54 8.83
C HIS A 40 8.72 -3.14 8.93
N ILE A 41 7.88 -3.79 8.12
CA ILE A 41 6.43 -3.69 8.21
C ILE A 41 5.94 -4.79 9.16
N PRO A 42 5.22 -4.45 10.25
CA PRO A 42 4.75 -5.45 11.19
C PRO A 42 3.74 -6.39 10.53
N PHE A 43 3.94 -7.70 10.65
CA PHE A 43 3.06 -8.72 10.06
C PHE A 43 1.58 -8.51 10.42
N ARG A 44 1.29 -8.10 11.67
CA ARG A 44 -0.08 -7.81 12.13
C ARG A 44 -0.77 -6.71 11.31
N ALA A 45 -0.02 -5.77 10.73
CA ALA A 45 -0.58 -4.73 9.87
C ALA A 45 -0.91 -5.22 8.45
N LEU A 46 -0.33 -6.35 8.02
CA LEU A 46 -0.57 -6.97 6.71
C LEU A 46 -1.60 -8.10 6.78
N ARG A 47 -1.91 -8.59 7.98
CA ARG A 47 -2.86 -9.67 8.19
C ARG A 47 -4.29 -9.15 8.04
N ARG A 48 -5.02 -9.76 7.11
CA ARG A 48 -6.47 -9.58 6.96
C ARG A 48 -7.18 -10.23 8.16
N ILE A 49 -8.11 -9.50 8.78
CA ILE A 49 -9.05 -10.04 9.79
C ILE A 49 -10.01 -10.99 9.09
#